data_AF-B3DF90-F1
#
_entry.id   AF-B3DF90-F1
#
_cell.length_a   1.000
_cell.length_b   1.000
_cell.length_c   1.000
_cell.angle_alpha   90.00
_cell.angle_beta   90.00
_cell.angle_gamma   90.00
#
_symmetry.space_group_name_H-M   'P 1'
#
loop_
_entity.id
_entity.type
_entity.pdbx_description
1 polymer ?
#
loop_
_entity_poly.entity_id
_entity_poly.type
_entity_poly.pdbx_seq_one_letter_code
_entity_poly.pdbx_strand_id
1 'polypeptide(L)'
;MNDSNANSPAQSSEETIDETNWVDLGEEEKPLDKPTAKPIQPSPLKSIATLITVETAFLASATSLIWLIDYYFPLGPLLRVFFPIPIALAYLRWGARCASMTALVSSLLLSVLMGPTRSIVFLIPHGLMGLQLGLCWRRGARWEFSILTGGLLGAFGFFFRFWLFSILLGENLWLYVITQATNFIDWIFTQLGILAKPTLLQVQSIAVVGIFVNSLLYLFAVHLVALLVLDRLGNPISRPPKWVQVILDYE
;
A
#
# COMPACT_ATOMS: atom_id res chain seq x y z
N MET A 1 -37.63 -79.94 -51.07
CA MET A 1 -37.28 -78.74 -51.85
C MET A 1 -35.93 -78.25 -51.34
N ASN A 2 -34.90 -78.44 -52.18
CA ASN A 2 -33.52 -77.92 -52.18
C ASN A 2 -32.57 -78.17 -50.97
N ASP A 3 -31.62 -79.11 -51.13
CA ASP A 3 -30.20 -78.89 -51.55
C ASP A 3 -29.51 -77.61 -51.04
N SER A 4 -28.28 -77.52 -50.52
CA SER A 4 -27.07 -78.37 -50.38
C SER A 4 -26.13 -77.66 -49.37
N ASN A 5 -25.50 -78.31 -48.38
CA ASN A 5 -24.09 -78.78 -48.35
C ASN A 5 -23.05 -77.79 -48.94
N ALA A 6 -21.87 -77.46 -48.41
CA ALA A 6 -21.10 -77.72 -47.20
C ALA A 6 -19.78 -76.89 -47.28
N ASN A 7 -19.17 -76.63 -46.12
CA ASN A 7 -17.73 -76.44 -45.80
C ASN A 7 -16.67 -75.88 -46.78
N SER A 8 -15.85 -74.96 -46.22
CA SER A 8 -14.42 -74.58 -46.44
C SER A 8 -13.47 -75.66 -47.02
N PRO A 9 -12.23 -75.37 -47.53
CA PRO A 9 -11.25 -74.40 -47.00
C PRO A 9 -10.21 -73.76 -47.98
N ALA A 10 -9.37 -72.86 -47.42
CA ALA A 10 -7.98 -72.46 -47.72
C ALA A 10 -7.39 -72.52 -49.16
N GLN A 11 -6.80 -71.39 -49.60
CA GLN A 11 -5.62 -71.27 -50.50
C GLN A 11 -5.22 -69.78 -50.58
N SER A 12 -4.09 -69.37 -50.01
CA SER A 12 -2.73 -69.30 -50.59
C SER A 12 -2.52 -68.09 -51.53
N SER A 13 -1.66 -67.19 -51.05
CA SER A 13 -0.78 -66.27 -51.78
C SER A 13 -0.57 -66.54 -53.27
N GLU A 14 -0.73 -65.50 -54.09
CA GLU A 14 0.16 -65.28 -55.23
C GLU A 14 0.40 -63.78 -55.40
N GLU A 15 1.67 -63.43 -55.18
CA GLU A 15 2.29 -62.14 -55.39
C GLU A 15 2.33 -61.85 -56.90
N THR A 16 1.79 -60.71 -57.33
CA THR A 16 2.32 -60.00 -58.49
C THR A 16 3.15 -58.84 -57.96
N ILE A 17 4.47 -59.05 -57.99
CA ILE A 17 5.50 -58.04 -57.80
C ILE A 17 5.32 -57.01 -58.92
N ASP A 18 4.99 -55.77 -58.58
CA ASP A 18 5.17 -54.65 -59.50
C ASP A 18 5.93 -53.52 -58.82
N GLU A 19 6.83 -52.96 -59.60
CA GLU A 19 8.05 -52.30 -59.19
C GLU A 19 7.79 -50.99 -58.46
N THR A 20 8.19 -50.90 -57.18
CA THR A 20 8.27 -49.61 -56.49
C THR A 20 9.68 -49.39 -55.97
N ASN A 21 10.43 -48.64 -56.80
CA ASN A 21 11.57 -47.78 -56.53
C ASN A 21 12.21 -47.89 -55.12
N TRP A 22 13.32 -48.62 -55.03
CA TRP A 22 14.11 -48.86 -53.81
C TRP A 22 14.96 -47.67 -53.32
N VAL A 23 14.80 -46.49 -53.93
CA VAL A 23 15.61 -45.30 -53.61
C VAL A 23 14.96 -44.43 -52.52
N ASP A 24 13.68 -44.66 -52.18
CA ASP A 24 12.92 -43.86 -51.21
C ASP A 24 12.69 -44.55 -49.85
N LEU A 25 13.56 -45.48 -49.43
CA LEU A 25 13.60 -45.97 -48.04
C LEU A 25 14.20 -44.93 -47.08
N GLY A 26 13.77 -43.67 -47.20
CA GLY A 26 13.85 -42.72 -46.10
C GLY A 26 12.76 -43.11 -45.11
N GLU A 27 13.14 -43.40 -43.87
CA GLU A 27 12.25 -43.72 -42.76
C GLU A 27 11.01 -42.80 -42.81
N GLU A 28 9.84 -43.38 -43.11
CA GLU A 28 8.57 -42.72 -42.84
C GLU A 28 8.48 -42.55 -41.33
N GLU A 29 8.97 -41.41 -40.83
CA GLU A 29 8.62 -40.93 -39.51
C GLU A 29 7.10 -40.79 -39.50
N LYS A 30 6.43 -41.78 -38.88
CA LYS A 30 5.05 -41.66 -38.41
C LYS A 30 4.89 -40.25 -37.84
N PRO A 31 3.91 -39.46 -38.30
CA PRO A 31 3.72 -38.14 -37.74
C PRO A 31 3.48 -38.30 -36.25
N LEU A 32 4.49 -37.92 -35.46
CA LEU A 32 4.39 -37.79 -34.02
C LEU A 32 3.20 -36.88 -33.78
N ASP A 33 2.16 -37.44 -33.15
CA ASP A 33 1.02 -36.69 -32.63
C ASP A 33 1.60 -35.52 -31.84
N LYS A 34 1.57 -34.32 -32.45
CA LYS A 34 1.99 -33.10 -31.76
C LYS A 34 1.04 -33.00 -30.57
N PRO A 35 1.51 -33.05 -29.32
CA PRO A 35 0.63 -32.84 -28.20
C PRO A 35 0.11 -31.42 -28.38
N THR A 36 -1.16 -31.31 -28.76
CA THR A 36 -1.85 -30.04 -28.84
C THR A 36 -1.89 -29.57 -27.39
N ALA A 37 -0.93 -28.72 -27.03
CA ALA A 37 -0.81 -28.18 -25.69
C ALA A 37 -2.11 -27.42 -25.41
N LYS A 38 -3.03 -28.06 -24.69
CA LYS A 38 -4.20 -27.38 -24.14
C LYS A 38 -3.65 -26.19 -23.37
N PRO A 39 -4.10 -24.95 -23.66
CA PRO A 39 -3.64 -23.79 -22.91
C PRO A 39 -3.96 -24.09 -21.44
N ILE A 40 -2.91 -24.14 -20.62
CA ILE A 40 -3.02 -24.35 -19.17
C ILE A 40 -3.73 -23.11 -18.65
N GLN A 41 -5.07 -23.17 -18.56
CA GLN A 41 -5.83 -22.11 -17.94
C GLN A 41 -5.39 -22.05 -16.48
N PRO A 42 -4.85 -20.91 -16.01
CA PRO A 42 -4.45 -20.78 -14.61
C PRO A 42 -5.67 -21.06 -13.74
N SER A 43 -5.51 -21.91 -12.74
CA SER A 43 -6.58 -22.17 -11.79
C SER A 43 -7.03 -20.85 -11.14
N PRO A 44 -8.35 -20.66 -10.90
CA PRO A 44 -8.88 -19.38 -10.41
C PRO A 44 -8.28 -18.97 -9.05
N LEU A 45 -7.81 -19.92 -8.24
CA LEU A 45 -7.09 -19.63 -7.00
C LEU A 45 -5.70 -19.04 -7.25
N LYS A 46 -5.00 -19.49 -8.30
CA LYS A 46 -3.68 -18.98 -8.67
C LYS A 46 -3.76 -17.56 -9.22
N SER A 47 -4.80 -17.24 -10.00
CA SER A 47 -4.99 -15.89 -10.54
C SER A 47 -5.25 -14.86 -9.44
N ILE A 48 -6.06 -15.20 -8.43
CA ILE A 48 -6.31 -14.33 -7.26
C ILE A 48 -5.02 -14.08 -6.48
N ALA A 49 -4.22 -15.12 -6.21
CA ALA A 49 -2.95 -14.97 -5.50
C ALA A 49 -1.95 -14.08 -6.27
N THR A 50 -1.89 -14.23 -7.60
CA THR A 50 -1.10 -13.34 -8.47
C THR A 50 -1.62 -11.90 -8.40
N LEU A 51 -2.93 -11.68 -8.47
CA LEU A 51 -3.53 -10.35 -8.40
C LEU A 51 -3.22 -9.65 -7.07
N ILE A 52 -3.37 -10.34 -5.94
CA ILE A 52 -3.01 -9.80 -4.62
C ILE A 52 -1.56 -9.34 -4.60
N THR A 53 -0.66 -10.16 -5.13
CA THR A 53 0.78 -9.88 -5.13
C THR A 53 1.09 -8.67 -6.00
N VAL A 54 0.51 -8.59 -7.20
CA VAL A 54 0.74 -7.47 -8.13
C VAL A 54 0.18 -6.16 -7.57
N GLU A 55 -1.03 -6.16 -7.03
CA GLU A 55 -1.64 -4.95 -6.48
C GLU A 55 -0.90 -4.46 -5.23
N THR A 56 -0.50 -5.36 -4.33
CA THR A 56 0.27 -4.99 -3.13
C THR A 56 1.66 -4.47 -3.47
N ALA A 57 2.33 -5.06 -4.46
CA ALA A 57 3.61 -4.57 -4.98
C ALA A 57 3.45 -3.20 -5.66
N PHE A 58 2.39 -3.00 -6.45
CA PHE A 58 2.09 -1.72 -7.07
C PHE A 58 1.85 -0.62 -6.03
N LEU A 59 1.05 -0.91 -4.99
CA LEU A 59 0.79 0.04 -3.90
C LEU A 59 2.05 0.31 -3.06
N ALA A 60 2.92 -0.69 -2.86
CA ALA A 60 4.19 -0.50 -2.16
C ALA A 60 5.14 0.40 -2.96
N SER A 61 5.22 0.17 -4.28
CA SER A 61 5.99 1.02 -5.20
C SER A 61 5.44 2.44 -5.25
N ALA A 62 4.12 2.61 -5.38
CA ALA A 62 3.47 3.91 -5.36
C ALA A 62 3.75 4.67 -4.06
N THR A 63 3.61 4.01 -2.91
CA THR A 63 3.94 4.61 -1.60
C THR A 63 5.39 5.11 -1.57
N SER A 64 6.30 4.27 -2.04
CA SER A 64 7.73 4.57 -2.05
C SER A 64 8.06 5.74 -2.98
N LEU A 65 7.45 5.75 -4.16
CA LEU A 65 7.62 6.78 -5.17
C LEU A 65 7.08 8.14 -4.68
N ILE A 66 5.90 8.16 -4.06
CA ILE A 66 5.33 9.40 -3.51
C ILE A 66 6.27 10.00 -2.45
N TRP A 67 6.84 9.16 -1.57
CA TRP A 67 7.79 9.63 -0.57
C TRP A 67 9.11 10.10 -1.20
N LEU A 68 9.59 9.40 -2.22
CA LEU A 68 10.78 9.79 -2.97
C LEU A 68 10.59 11.16 -3.63
N ILE A 69 9.43 11.38 -4.26
CA ILE A 69 9.08 12.66 -4.87
C ILE A 69 9.05 13.77 -3.81
N ASP A 70 8.39 13.58 -2.66
CA ASP A 70 8.37 14.61 -1.58
C ASP A 70 9.77 14.91 -1.05
N TYR A 71 10.64 13.91 -0.99
CA TYR A 71 12.01 14.08 -0.52
C TYR A 71 12.85 14.95 -1.46
N TYR A 72 12.78 14.72 -2.79
CA TYR A 72 13.55 15.50 -3.76
C TYR A 72 12.88 16.82 -4.15
N PHE A 73 11.54 16.84 -4.17
CA PHE A 73 10.71 17.97 -4.52
C PHE A 73 9.69 18.21 -3.40
N PRO A 74 10.06 18.97 -2.36
CA PRO A 74 9.16 19.23 -1.23
C PRO A 74 8.03 20.18 -1.67
N LEU A 75 6.93 19.63 -2.19
CA LEU A 75 5.71 20.36 -2.58
C LEU A 75 4.86 20.79 -1.37
N GLY A 76 5.51 21.03 -0.23
CA GLY A 76 4.85 21.37 1.02
C GLY A 76 3.99 20.25 1.61
N PRO A 77 2.91 20.57 2.35
CA PRO A 77 2.10 19.57 3.04
C PRO A 77 1.29 18.65 2.13
N LEU A 78 1.10 19.02 0.86
CA LEU A 78 0.14 18.35 -0.04
C LEU A 78 0.50 16.88 -0.30
N LEU A 79 1.75 16.59 -0.67
CA LEU A 79 2.21 15.21 -0.95
C LEU A 79 2.15 14.31 0.29
N ARG A 80 2.43 14.88 1.47
CA ARG A 80 2.46 14.12 2.74
C ARG A 80 1.12 13.54 3.14
N VAL A 81 0.03 14.12 2.66
CA VAL A 81 -1.33 13.63 2.89
C VAL A 81 -1.57 12.29 2.17
N PHE A 82 -0.87 12.06 1.05
CA PHE A 82 -1.00 10.82 0.28
C PHE A 82 -0.22 9.64 0.85
N PHE A 83 0.80 9.85 1.69
CA PHE A 83 1.66 8.76 2.18
C PHE A 83 0.91 7.58 2.82
N PRO A 84 -0.07 7.77 3.73
CA PRO A 84 -0.77 6.64 4.33
C PRO A 84 -1.83 6.02 3.40
N ILE A 85 -2.21 6.69 2.30
CA ILE A 85 -3.37 6.31 1.47
C ILE A 85 -3.16 4.97 0.74
N PRO A 86 -2.04 4.73 0.01
CA PRO A 86 -1.87 3.45 -0.70
C PRO A 86 -1.80 2.25 0.25
N ILE A 87 -1.21 2.44 1.44
CA ILE A 87 -1.14 1.40 2.48
C ILE A 87 -2.55 1.11 3.03
N ALA A 88 -3.34 2.14 3.31
CA ALA A 88 -4.72 1.99 3.75
C ALA A 88 -5.61 1.35 2.67
N LEU A 89 -5.38 1.66 1.39
CA LEU A 89 -6.06 1.02 0.27
C LEU A 89 -5.71 -0.48 0.17
N ALA A 90 -4.45 -0.86 0.37
CA ALA A 90 -4.05 -2.27 0.44
C ALA A 90 -4.78 -3.00 1.59
N TYR A 91 -5.00 -2.31 2.72
CA TYR A 91 -5.76 -2.84 3.84
C TYR A 91 -7.23 -3.07 3.49
N LEU A 92 -7.86 -2.13 2.79
CA LEU A 92 -9.27 -2.22 2.41
C LEU A 92 -9.50 -3.33 1.37
N ARG A 93 -8.62 -3.44 0.37
CA ARG A 93 -8.75 -4.43 -0.72
C ARG A 93 -8.44 -5.86 -0.28
N TRP A 94 -7.33 -6.05 0.45
CA TRP A 94 -6.80 -7.40 0.72
C TRP A 94 -6.58 -7.71 2.21
N GLY A 95 -6.76 -6.73 3.09
CA GLY A 95 -6.70 -6.91 4.53
C GLY A 95 -5.35 -6.60 5.18
N ALA A 96 -5.28 -6.92 6.48
CA ALA A 96 -4.18 -6.50 7.35
C ALA A 96 -2.80 -7.05 6.94
N ARG A 97 -2.74 -8.32 6.51
CA ARG A 97 -1.48 -8.95 6.09
C ARG A 97 -0.88 -8.23 4.89
N CYS A 98 -1.70 -8.00 3.85
CA CYS A 98 -1.30 -7.28 2.65
C CYS A 98 -0.85 -5.85 2.96
N ALA A 99 -1.59 -5.11 3.79
CA ALA A 99 -1.19 -3.76 4.20
C ALA A 99 0.14 -3.73 4.96
N SER A 100 0.35 -4.67 5.89
CA SER A 100 1.62 -4.78 6.62
C SER A 100 2.79 -5.10 5.69
N MET A 101 2.59 -6.00 4.72
CA MET A 101 3.57 -6.29 3.69
C MET A 101 3.85 -5.06 2.81
N THR A 102 2.82 -4.33 2.38
CA THR A 102 2.97 -3.08 1.61
C THR A 102 3.80 -2.05 2.38
N ALA A 103 3.55 -1.85 3.67
CA ALA A 103 4.32 -0.95 4.52
C ALA A 103 5.78 -1.40 4.70
N LEU A 104 6.01 -2.70 4.92
CA LEU A 104 7.36 -3.25 5.07
C LEU A 104 8.15 -3.21 3.76
N VAL A 105 7.54 -3.61 2.65
CA VAL A 105 8.18 -3.63 1.32
C VAL A 105 8.52 -2.21 0.87
N SER A 106 7.60 -1.25 1.04
CA SER A 106 7.90 0.16 0.73
C SER A 106 9.04 0.69 1.60
N SER A 107 9.06 0.36 2.88
CA SER A 107 10.15 0.76 3.79
C SER A 107 11.48 0.10 3.43
N LEU A 108 11.47 -1.18 3.04
CA LEU A 108 12.67 -1.88 2.57
C LEU A 108 13.21 -1.23 1.28
N LEU A 109 12.32 -0.90 0.35
CA LEU A 109 12.66 -0.23 -0.90
C LEU A 109 13.28 1.16 -0.61
N LEU A 110 12.66 1.94 0.29
CA LEU A 110 13.22 3.20 0.77
C LEU A 110 14.58 3.03 1.47
N SER A 111 14.75 1.95 2.22
CA SER A 111 16.00 1.66 2.93
C SER A 111 17.14 1.44 1.94
N VAL A 112 16.87 0.73 0.85
CA VAL A 112 17.86 0.48 -0.22
C VAL A 112 18.15 1.77 -0.99
N LEU A 113 17.14 2.61 -1.25
CA LEU A 113 17.30 3.82 -2.07
C LEU A 113 17.91 5.01 -1.30
N MET A 114 17.52 5.23 -0.05
CA MET A 114 17.88 6.43 0.72
C MET A 114 18.55 6.16 2.07
N GLY A 115 18.75 4.89 2.40
CA GLY A 115 19.33 4.47 3.66
C GLY A 115 18.30 4.14 4.74
N PRO A 116 18.69 3.30 5.72
CA PRO A 116 17.79 2.72 6.73
C PRO A 116 17.22 3.75 7.70
N THR A 117 17.92 4.86 7.94
CA THR A 117 17.44 5.92 8.82
C THR A 117 16.20 6.60 8.25
N ARG A 118 16.14 6.82 6.94
CA ARG A 118 15.00 7.53 6.35
C ARG A 118 13.81 6.61 6.16
N SER A 119 14.03 5.33 5.88
CA SER A 119 12.94 4.36 5.81
C SER A 119 12.22 4.20 7.13
N ILE A 120 12.93 4.16 8.27
CA ILE A 120 12.28 4.04 9.58
C ILE A 120 11.49 5.31 9.97
N VAL A 121 11.98 6.48 9.57
CA VAL A 121 11.28 7.77 9.69
C VAL A 121 10.01 7.82 8.85
N PHE A 122 9.93 7.05 7.76
CA PHE A 122 8.72 6.88 6.98
C PHE A 122 7.78 5.83 7.60
N LEU A 123 8.31 4.65 7.93
CA LEU A 123 7.55 3.47 8.36
C LEU A 123 6.73 3.74 9.62
N ILE A 124 7.33 4.37 10.63
CA ILE A 124 6.69 4.53 11.93
C ILE A 124 5.57 5.57 11.87
N PRO A 125 5.79 6.80 11.38
CA PRO A 125 4.72 7.79 11.35
C PRO A 125 3.68 7.53 10.27
N HIS A 126 4.07 7.09 9.07
CA HIS A 126 3.15 6.99 7.93
C HIS A 126 2.71 5.55 7.65
N GLY A 127 3.61 4.56 7.82
CA GLY A 127 3.28 3.15 7.66
C GLY A 127 2.25 2.68 8.70
N LEU A 128 2.53 2.84 9.99
CA LEU A 128 1.56 2.49 11.05
C LEU A 128 0.26 3.28 10.91
N MET A 129 0.32 4.56 10.54
CA MET A 129 -0.88 5.37 10.29
C MET A 129 -1.73 4.78 9.16
N GLY A 130 -1.13 4.36 8.05
CA GLY A 130 -1.85 3.70 6.96
C GLY A 130 -2.55 2.41 7.41
N LEU A 131 -1.91 1.62 8.28
CA LEU A 131 -2.51 0.41 8.86
C LEU A 131 -3.70 0.76 9.78
N GLN A 132 -3.54 1.75 10.66
CA GLN A 132 -4.58 2.19 11.58
C GLN A 132 -5.80 2.75 10.84
N LEU A 133 -5.58 3.61 9.84
CA LEU A 133 -6.65 4.16 9.00
C LEU A 133 -7.37 3.05 8.24
N GLY A 134 -6.63 2.13 7.63
CA GLY A 134 -7.21 0.96 6.95
C GLY A 134 -8.10 0.12 7.88
N LEU A 135 -7.67 -0.11 9.11
CA LEU A 135 -8.45 -0.82 10.13
C LEU A 135 -9.73 -0.06 10.51
N CYS A 136 -9.61 1.24 10.78
CA CYS A 136 -10.73 2.09 11.15
C CYS A 136 -11.78 2.18 10.04
N TRP A 137 -11.35 2.38 8.79
CA TRP A 137 -12.26 2.46 7.64
C TRP A 137 -12.93 1.12 7.33
N ARG A 138 -12.19 -0.01 7.40
CA ARG A 138 -12.78 -1.34 7.19
C ARG A 138 -13.82 -1.70 8.24
N ARG A 139 -13.67 -1.21 9.48
CA ARG A 139 -14.63 -1.43 10.57
C ARG A 139 -15.80 -0.44 10.58
N GLY A 140 -15.85 0.51 9.64
CA GLY A 140 -16.89 1.54 9.64
C GLY A 140 -16.83 2.44 10.88
N ALA A 141 -15.64 2.67 11.44
CA ALA A 141 -15.49 3.45 12.66
C ALA A 141 -15.97 4.90 12.46
N ARG A 142 -16.50 5.50 13.53
CA ARG A 142 -16.86 6.92 13.53
C ARG A 142 -15.65 7.76 13.16
N TRP A 143 -15.89 8.79 12.35
CA TRP A 143 -14.84 9.67 11.83
C TRP A 143 -13.99 10.32 12.94
N GLU A 144 -14.66 10.81 13.98
CA GLU A 144 -14.03 11.39 15.17
C GLU A 144 -13.09 10.40 15.87
N PHE A 145 -13.50 9.13 15.99
CA PHE A 145 -12.69 8.10 16.62
C PHE A 145 -11.46 7.75 15.78
N SER A 146 -11.62 7.67 14.46
CA SER A 146 -10.52 7.45 13.51
C SER A 146 -9.49 8.57 13.57
N ILE A 147 -9.95 9.83 13.58
CA ILE A 147 -9.08 11.02 13.68
C ILE A 147 -8.40 11.10 15.05
N LEU A 148 -9.11 10.82 16.14
CA LEU A 148 -8.53 10.88 17.48
C LEU A 148 -7.44 9.82 17.68
N THR A 149 -7.75 8.56 17.34
CA THR A 149 -6.79 7.44 17.48
C THR A 149 -5.61 7.60 16.54
N GLY A 150 -5.85 8.04 15.31
CA GLY A 150 -4.78 8.33 14.37
C GLY A 150 -3.98 9.58 14.75
N GLY A 151 -4.61 10.60 15.34
CA GLY A 151 -3.93 11.79 15.86
C GLY A 151 -2.97 11.47 17.00
N LEU A 152 -3.35 10.55 17.88
CA LEU A 152 -2.47 10.04 18.92
C LEU A 152 -1.27 9.29 18.32
N LEU A 153 -1.51 8.48 17.28
CA LEU A 153 -0.47 7.76 16.54
C LEU A 153 0.44 8.71 15.74
N GLY A 154 -0.11 9.79 15.18
CA GLY A 154 0.63 10.82 14.47
C GLY A 154 1.51 11.67 15.42
N ALA A 155 1.01 12.01 16.60
CA ALA A 155 1.81 12.64 17.66
C ALA A 155 2.94 11.71 18.11
N PHE A 156 2.66 10.43 18.31
CA PHE A 156 3.69 9.42 18.60
C PHE A 156 4.73 9.34 17.49
N GLY A 157 4.31 9.28 16.22
CA GLY A 157 5.21 9.28 15.07
C GLY A 157 6.07 10.54 14.97
N PHE A 158 5.51 11.70 15.30
CA PHE A 158 6.27 12.95 15.39
C PHE A 158 7.34 12.87 16.47
N PHE A 159 6.99 12.46 17.69
CA PHE A 159 7.96 12.32 18.79
C PHE A 159 9.03 11.29 18.46
N PHE A 160 8.65 10.14 17.88
CA PHE A 160 9.61 9.14 17.41
C PHE A 160 10.63 9.75 16.45
N ARG A 161 10.16 10.44 15.40
CA ARG A 161 11.02 11.09 14.42
C ARG A 161 11.89 12.16 15.06
N PHE A 162 11.31 12.96 15.95
CA PHE A 162 12.00 14.03 16.65
C PHE A 162 13.14 13.50 17.53
N TRP A 163 12.86 12.45 18.30
CA TRP A 163 13.84 11.79 19.17
C TRP A 163 14.91 11.07 18.36
N LEU A 164 14.52 10.39 17.28
CA LEU A 164 15.47 9.75 16.38
C LEU A 164 16.46 10.78 15.80
N PHE A 165 15.98 11.93 15.32
CA PHE A 165 16.87 13.00 14.87
C PHE A 165 17.71 13.59 16.01
N SER A 166 17.14 13.76 17.21
CA SER A 166 17.89 14.20 18.40
C SER A 166 19.09 13.30 18.69
N ILE A 167 18.87 11.98 18.64
CA ILE A 167 19.92 10.97 18.84
C ILE A 167 20.95 11.02 17.71
N LEU A 168 20.50 11.12 16.46
CA LEU A 168 21.39 11.16 15.30
C LEU A 168 22.27 12.41 15.24
N LEU A 169 21.74 13.55 15.67
CA LEU A 169 22.50 14.80 15.74
C LEU A 169 23.40 14.85 16.98
N GLY A 170 23.15 14.00 17.98
CA GLY A 170 23.87 14.03 19.26
C GLY A 170 23.49 15.23 20.13
N GLU A 171 22.39 15.91 19.81
CA GLU A 171 21.95 17.14 20.46
C GLU A 171 20.57 16.96 21.11
N ASN A 172 20.30 17.72 22.16
CA ASN A 172 18.97 17.75 22.79
C ASN A 172 18.06 18.77 22.07
N LEU A 173 17.46 18.34 20.96
CA LEU A 173 16.55 19.17 20.16
C LEU A 173 15.35 19.66 20.97
N TRP A 174 14.92 18.89 21.98
CA TRP A 174 13.80 19.29 22.84
C TRP A 174 14.11 20.56 23.62
N LEU A 175 15.32 20.67 24.17
CA LEU A 175 15.76 21.86 24.90
C LEU A 175 15.78 23.10 24.00
N TYR A 176 16.25 22.96 22.76
CA TYR A 176 16.23 24.05 21.78
C TYR A 176 14.81 24.48 21.45
N VAL A 177 13.90 23.53 21.18
CA VAL A 177 12.49 23.83 20.88
C VAL A 177 11.82 24.55 22.05
N ILE A 178 12.02 24.09 23.29
CA ILE A 178 11.43 24.74 24.47
C ILE A 178 12.01 26.13 24.70
N THR A 179 13.30 26.33 24.48
CA THR A 179 13.93 27.65 24.60
C THR A 179 13.35 28.63 23.57
N GLN A 180 13.24 28.20 22.31
CA GLN A 180 12.64 29.03 21.26
C GLN A 180 11.15 29.29 21.51
N ALA A 181 10.40 28.29 21.96
CA ALA A 181 8.99 28.45 22.32
C ALA A 181 8.82 29.42 23.50
N THR A 182 9.71 29.37 24.50
CA THR A 182 9.69 30.29 25.64
C THR A 182 9.91 31.72 25.18
N ASN A 183 10.92 31.97 24.34
CA ASN A 183 11.20 33.29 23.78
C ASN A 183 10.03 33.82 22.94
N PHE A 184 9.39 32.94 22.16
CA PHE A 184 8.23 33.30 21.35
C PHE A 184 7.00 33.65 22.20
N ILE A 185 6.72 32.87 23.25
CA ILE A 185 5.62 33.14 24.19
C ILE A 185 5.87 34.42 24.97
N ASP A 186 7.11 34.67 25.41
CA ASP A 186 7.50 35.90 26.11
C ASP A 186 7.33 37.14 25.21
N TRP A 187 7.68 37.00 23.92
CA TRP A 187 7.40 38.02 22.93
C TRP A 187 5.89 38.30 22.78
N ILE A 188 5.04 37.26 22.70
CA ILE A 188 3.58 37.42 22.65
C ILE A 188 3.07 38.12 23.92
N PHE A 189 3.53 37.72 25.09
CA PHE A 189 3.11 38.31 26.36
C PHE A 189 3.49 39.79 26.44
N THR A 190 4.67 40.15 25.96
CA THR A 190 5.10 41.55 25.85
C THR A 190 4.18 42.35 24.94
N GLN A 191 3.78 41.81 23.78
CA GLN A 191 2.83 42.46 22.88
C GLN A 191 1.44 42.64 23.50
N LEU A 192 1.01 41.71 24.35
CA LEU A 192 -0.26 41.75 25.06
C LEU A 192 -0.22 42.58 26.36
N GLY A 193 0.94 43.12 26.75
CA GLY A 193 1.13 43.87 28.00
C GLY A 193 1.10 42.99 29.26
N ILE A 194 1.29 41.68 29.12
CA ILE A 194 1.27 40.71 30.22
C ILE A 194 2.68 40.61 30.81
N LEU A 195 2.87 41.05 32.06
CA LEU A 195 4.17 40.99 32.77
C LEU A 195 4.48 39.64 33.43
N ALA A 196 3.68 38.60 33.18
CA ALA A 196 3.92 37.27 33.71
C ALA A 196 5.02 36.56 32.91
N LYS A 197 5.99 35.93 33.57
CA LYS A 197 6.97 35.07 32.89
C LYS A 197 6.36 33.68 32.64
N PRO A 198 6.43 33.13 31.42
CA PRO A 198 5.91 31.80 31.15
C PRO A 198 6.70 30.75 31.95
N THR A 199 5.98 29.89 32.68
CA THR A 199 6.61 28.79 33.42
C THR A 199 6.97 27.64 32.48
N LEU A 200 8.02 26.88 32.80
CA LEU A 200 8.49 25.75 31.99
C LEU A 200 7.35 24.75 31.68
N LEU A 201 6.52 24.45 32.68
CA LEU A 201 5.40 23.51 32.54
C LEU A 201 4.34 24.03 31.55
N GLN A 202 4.04 25.33 31.58
CA GLN A 202 3.09 25.95 30.64
C GLN A 202 3.62 25.87 29.20
N VAL A 203 4.89 26.24 28.97
CA VAL A 203 5.50 26.17 27.65
C VAL A 203 5.50 24.74 27.10
N GLN A 204 5.88 23.76 27.93
CA GLN A 204 5.87 22.36 27.54
C GLN A 204 4.46 21.87 27.22
N SER A 205 3.46 22.23 28.03
CA SER A 205 2.07 21.84 27.78
C SER A 205 1.54 22.42 26.46
N ILE A 206 1.81 23.70 26.18
CA ILE A 206 1.41 24.38 24.95
C ILE A 206 2.09 23.73 23.75
N ALA A 207 3.38 23.40 23.84
CA ALA A 207 4.11 22.73 22.77
C ALA A 207 3.53 21.35 22.46
N VAL A 208 3.26 20.52 23.49
CA VAL A 208 2.67 19.18 23.32
C VAL A 208 1.25 19.27 22.75
N VAL A 209 0.43 20.19 23.25
CA VAL A 209 -0.92 20.43 22.72
C VAL A 209 -0.85 20.90 21.27
N GLY A 210 0.09 21.79 20.93
CA GLY A 210 0.31 22.25 19.55
C GLY A 210 0.68 21.12 18.60
N ILE A 211 1.56 20.21 19.03
CA ILE A 211 1.91 18.99 18.26
C ILE A 211 0.67 18.12 18.03
N PHE A 212 -0.13 17.91 19.07
CA PHE A 212 -1.34 17.09 18.99
C PHE A 212 -2.40 17.71 18.06
N VAL A 213 -2.66 19.02 18.20
CA VAL A 213 -3.58 19.78 17.32
C VAL A 213 -3.11 19.73 15.87
N ASN A 214 -1.81 19.94 15.62
CA ASN A 214 -1.25 19.81 14.28
C ASN A 214 -1.43 18.40 13.71
N SER A 215 -1.28 17.36 14.54
CA SER A 215 -1.54 15.99 14.11
C SER A 215 -3.02 15.76 13.76
N LEU A 216 -3.95 16.34 14.52
CA LEU A 216 -5.38 16.25 14.20
C LEU A 216 -5.70 16.94 12.87
N LEU A 217 -5.15 18.13 12.63
CA LEU A 217 -5.31 18.86 11.36
C LEU A 217 -4.75 18.06 10.17
N TYR A 218 -3.58 17.43 10.35
CA TYR A 218 -3.02 16.54 9.34
C TYR A 218 -3.95 15.36 9.03
N LEU A 219 -4.46 14.65 10.04
CA LEU A 219 -5.38 13.53 9.81
C LEU A 219 -6.70 13.93 9.21
N PHE A 220 -7.21 15.09 9.59
CA PHE A 220 -8.40 15.66 8.99
C PHE A 220 -8.18 15.84 7.48
N ALA A 221 -7.07 16.43 7.07
CA ALA A 221 -6.70 16.55 5.66
C ALA A 221 -6.55 15.19 4.96
N VAL A 222 -5.93 14.20 5.62
CA VAL A 222 -5.82 12.82 5.11
C VAL A 222 -7.18 12.20 4.87
N HIS A 223 -8.13 12.34 5.79
CA HIS A 223 -9.48 11.81 5.59
C HIS A 223 -10.21 12.47 4.42
N LEU A 224 -10.06 13.80 4.23
CA LEU A 224 -10.68 14.50 3.10
C LEU A 224 -10.13 14.01 1.75
N VAL A 225 -8.80 13.92 1.63
CA VAL A 225 -8.17 13.42 0.40
C VAL A 225 -8.49 11.95 0.18
N ALA A 226 -8.47 11.14 1.24
CA ALA A 226 -8.83 9.74 1.17
C ALA A 226 -10.27 9.55 0.67
N LEU A 227 -11.22 10.34 1.15
CA LEU A 227 -12.60 10.30 0.67
C LEU A 227 -12.67 10.53 -0.85
N LEU A 228 -12.06 11.62 -1.32
CA LEU A 228 -12.06 11.96 -2.76
C LEU A 228 -11.38 10.88 -3.61
N VAL A 229 -10.27 10.31 -3.15
CA VAL A 229 -9.50 9.32 -3.90
C VAL A 229 -10.15 7.94 -3.87
N LEU A 230 -10.59 7.47 -2.70
CA LEU A 230 -11.13 6.12 -2.53
C LEU A 230 -12.54 5.97 -3.10
N ASP A 231 -13.36 7.02 -3.06
CA ASP A 231 -14.68 7.00 -3.73
C ASP A 231 -14.53 6.86 -5.25
N ARG A 232 -13.55 7.57 -5.83
CA ARG A 232 -13.19 7.43 -7.26
C ARG A 232 -12.69 6.03 -7.61
N LEU A 233 -12.12 5.30 -6.64
CA LEU A 233 -11.64 3.93 -6.78
C LEU A 233 -12.68 2.87 -6.40
N GLY A 234 -13.93 3.27 -6.09
CA GLY A 234 -15.03 2.36 -5.74
C GLY A 234 -14.85 1.63 -4.40
N ASN A 235 -14.01 2.15 -3.50
CA ASN A 235 -13.78 1.58 -2.16
C ASN A 235 -14.35 2.54 -1.10
N PRO A 236 -15.67 2.53 -0.85
CA PRO A 236 -16.29 3.53 0.01
C PRO A 236 -15.77 3.43 1.44
N ILE A 237 -15.29 4.56 1.96
CA ILE A 237 -14.86 4.69 3.35
C ILE A 237 -16.00 5.20 4.24
N SER A 238 -15.76 5.29 5.55
CA SER A 238 -16.74 5.79 6.50
C SER A 238 -17.17 7.21 6.13
N ARG A 239 -18.49 7.43 6.04
CA ARG A 239 -19.07 8.70 5.57
C ARG A 239 -18.65 9.86 6.49
N PRO A 240 -18.36 11.04 5.91
CA PRO A 240 -17.93 12.21 6.68
C PRO A 240 -19.09 12.78 7.49
N PRO A 241 -18.82 13.56 8.54
CA PRO A 241 -19.87 14.23 9.31
C PRO A 241 -20.60 15.28 8.47
N LYS A 242 -21.87 15.56 8.81
CA LYS A 242 -22.77 16.42 8.02
C LYS A 242 -22.18 17.78 7.65
N TRP A 243 -21.42 18.41 8.56
CA TRP A 243 -20.79 19.70 8.30
C TRP A 243 -19.73 19.65 7.20
N VAL A 244 -19.02 18.51 7.05
CA VAL A 244 -18.05 18.31 5.97
C VAL A 244 -18.77 18.04 4.64
N GLN A 245 -19.89 17.31 4.66
CA GLN A 245 -20.70 17.04 3.46
C GLN A 245 -21.23 18.32 2.82
N VAL A 246 -21.70 19.26 3.67
CA VAL A 246 -22.19 20.58 3.22
C VAL A 246 -21.07 21.43 2.63
N ILE A 247 -19.83 21.32 3.13
CA ILE A 247 -18.69 22.07 2.58
C ILE A 247 -18.21 21.48 1.24
N LEU A 248 -18.34 20.17 1.06
CA LEU A 248 -17.92 19.47 -0.15
C LEU A 248 -19.01 19.33 -1.23
N ASP A 249 -20.23 19.87 -1.01
CA ASP A 249 -21.43 19.61 -1.84
C ASP A 249 -21.55 18.12 -2.21
N TYR A 250 -21.37 17.27 -1.20
CA TYR A 250 -21.29 15.83 -1.36
C TYR A 250 -22.68 15.20 -1.17
N GLU A 251 -23.34 14.81 -2.27
CA GLU A 251 -24.65 14.12 -2.30
C GLU A 251 -24.58 12.62 -1.94
#